data_AF-A0A800BQM5-F1
#
_entry.id   AF-A0A800BQM5-F1
#
_cell.length_a   1.000
_cell.length_b   1.000
_cell.length_c   1.000
_cell.angle_alpha   90.00
_cell.angle_beta   90.00
_cell.angle_gamma   90.00
#
_symmetry.space_group_name_H-M   'P 1'
#
loop_
_entity.id
_entity.type
_entity.pdbx_description
1 polymer ?
#
loop_
_entity_poly.entity_id
_entity_poly.type
_entity_poly.pdbx_seq_one_letter_code
_entity_poly.pdbx_strand_id
1 'polypeptide(L)'
;MIKEGMIIEGRFWPEPVEVKKVEEFPACAGRGERIHIIGATIYSNIHVDQLIPKEEIACLCRQEKLKTREFVLDFSAPGSEAFLS
;
A
#
# COMPACT_ATOMS: atom_id res chain seq x y z
N MET A 1 -3.46 9.06 -0.58
CA MET A 1 -3.27 8.82 0.87
C MET A 1 -3.23 7.32 1.05
N ILE A 2 -2.15 6.77 1.60
CA ILE A 2 -2.00 5.32 1.77
C ILE A 2 -2.85 4.90 2.97
N LYS A 3 -3.53 3.76 2.87
CA LYS A 3 -4.36 3.20 3.93
C LYS A 3 -4.00 1.74 4.16
N GLU A 4 -4.38 1.24 5.32
CA GLU A 4 -4.34 -0.17 5.65
C GLU A 4 -5.19 -0.97 4.64
N GLY A 5 -4.72 -2.17 4.28
CA GLY A 5 -5.31 -3.03 3.26
C GLY A 5 -4.98 -2.62 1.82
N MET A 6 -4.24 -1.53 1.59
CA MET A 6 -3.74 -1.21 0.25
C MET A 6 -2.51 -2.06 -0.08
N ILE A 7 -2.42 -2.47 -1.35
CA ILE A 7 -1.21 -3.04 -1.91
C ILE A 7 -0.41 -1.90 -2.54
N ILE A 8 0.81 -1.70 -2.08
CA ILE A 8 1.73 -0.69 -2.59
C ILE A 8 2.89 -1.35 -3.32
N GLU A 9 3.33 -0.72 -4.39
CA GLU A 9 4.50 -1.12 -5.17
C GLU A 9 5.43 0.09 -5.32
N GLY A 10 6.74 -0.16 -5.43
CA GLY A 10 7.71 0.92 -5.54
C GLY A 10 9.15 0.43 -5.46
N ARG A 11 10.08 1.32 -5.81
CA ARG A 11 11.52 1.01 -5.90
C ARG A 11 12.16 0.48 -4.60
N PHE A 12 11.51 0.68 -3.46
CA PHE A 12 12.02 0.25 -2.15
C PHE A 12 11.76 -1.23 -1.87
N TRP A 13 10.89 -1.87 -2.64
CA TRP A 13 10.51 -3.25 -2.43
C TRP A 13 10.73 -4.08 -3.69
N PRO A 14 11.32 -5.28 -3.55
CA PRO A 14 11.46 -6.21 -4.68
C PRO A 14 10.12 -6.81 -5.12
N GLU A 15 9.11 -6.76 -4.24
CA GLU A 15 7.77 -7.29 -4.45
C GLU A 15 6.72 -6.30 -3.94
N PRO A 16 5.47 -6.35 -4.43
CA PRO A 16 4.39 -5.55 -3.88
C PRO A 16 4.16 -5.88 -2.40
N VAL A 17 3.86 -4.85 -1.61
CA VAL A 17 3.68 -4.94 -0.16
C VAL A 17 2.24 -4.66 0.18
N GLU A 18 1.62 -5.59 0.90
CA GLU A 18 0.33 -5.35 1.55
C GLU A 18 0.55 -4.55 2.83
N VAL A 19 -0.06 -3.37 2.89
CA VAL A 19 0.02 -2.47 4.04
C VAL A 19 -0.91 -2.96 5.14
N LYS A 20 -0.32 -3.37 6.26
CA LYS A 20 -1.08 -3.81 7.45
C LYS A 20 -1.33 -2.68 8.42
N LYS A 21 -0.40 -1.75 8.54
CA LYS A 21 -0.52 -0.57 9.40
C LYS A 21 0.20 0.62 8.78
N VAL A 22 -0.39 1.80 8.93
CA VAL A 22 0.22 3.08 8.56
C VAL A 22 0.22 3.99 9.77
N GLU A 23 1.39 4.52 10.13
CA GLU A 23 1.49 5.58 11.13
C GLU A 23 2.04 6.85 10.48
N GLU A 24 1.27 7.93 10.53
CA GLU A 24 1.68 9.24 10.02
C GLU A 24 2.32 10.05 11.16
N PHE A 25 3.58 10.44 10.97
CA PHE A 25 4.32 11.28 11.91
C PHE A 25 4.37 12.71 11.38
N PRO A 26 3.66 13.66 12.02
CA PRO A 26 3.73 15.06 11.63
C PRO A 26 5.14 15.60 11.82
N ALA A 27 5.51 16.59 11.01
CA ALA A 27 6.81 17.22 11.04
C ALA A 27 7.11 17.83 12.43
N CYS A 28 8.01 17.21 13.19
CA CYS A 28 8.50 17.77 14.45
C CYS A 28 9.83 18.50 14.22
N ALA A 29 9.86 19.80 14.57
CA ALA A 29 11.06 20.64 14.69
C ALA A 29 12.11 20.44 13.57
N GLY A 30 11.76 20.79 12.33
CA GLY A 30 12.70 20.86 11.21
C GLY A 30 12.93 19.56 10.43
N ARG A 31 12.21 18.47 10.72
CA ARG A 31 12.18 17.25 9.90
C ARG A 31 10.82 17.12 9.22
N GLY A 32 10.83 16.89 7.90
CA GLY A 32 9.63 16.74 7.06
C GLY A 32 8.69 15.63 7.52
N GLU A 33 7.48 15.63 6.97
CA GLU A 33 6.43 14.67 7.33
C GLU A 33 6.86 13.25 6.94
N ARG A 34 6.74 12.29 7.86
CA ARG A 34 7.18 10.90 7.65
C ARG A 34 6.02 9.96 7.84
N ILE A 35 6.04 8.88 7.10
CA ILE A 35 5.04 7.82 7.19
C ILE A 35 5.77 6.53 7.47
N HIS A 36 5.33 5.84 8.52
CA HIS A 36 5.78 4.52 8.87
C HIS A 36 4.82 3.50 8.29
N ILE A 37 5.36 2.64 7.43
CA ILE A 37 4.60 1.59 6.76
C ILE A 37 5.03 0.26 7.36
N ILE A 38 4.05 -0.46 7.90
CA ILE A 38 4.21 -1.82 8.39
C ILE A 38 3.35 -2.73 7.53
N GLY A 39 3.94 -3.76 6.96
CA GLY A 39 3.28 -4.63 5.99
C GLY A 39 4.00 -5.96 5.80
N ALA A 40 3.61 -6.66 4.75
CA ALA A 40 4.30 -7.85 4.28
C ALA A 40 4.29 -7.91 2.75
N THR A 41 5.33 -8.49 2.15
CA THR A 41 5.32 -8.74 0.70
C THR A 41 4.25 -9.77 0.34
N ILE A 42 3.56 -9.58 -0.78
CA ILE A 42 2.41 -10.42 -1.14
C ILE A 42 2.78 -11.85 -1.52
N TYR A 43 3.99 -12.08 -2.05
CA TYR A 43 4.40 -13.39 -2.55
C TYR A 43 5.30 -14.12 -1.56
N SER A 44 6.31 -13.43 -1.03
CA SER A 44 7.27 -14.03 -0.10
C SER A 44 6.88 -13.87 1.37
N ASN A 45 5.82 -13.11 1.69
CA ASN A 45 5.32 -12.86 3.06
C ASN A 45 6.42 -12.36 4.01
N ILE A 46 7.37 -11.62 3.46
CA ILE A 46 8.49 -11.02 4.19
C ILE A 46 7.95 -9.79 4.90
N HIS A 47 8.22 -9.69 6.19
CA HIS A 47 7.85 -8.54 6.99
C HIS A 47 8.55 -7.26 6.50
N VAL A 48 7.76 -6.21 6.30
CA VAL A 48 8.22 -4.89 5.91
C VAL A 48 7.88 -3.91 7.02
N ASP A 49 8.90 -3.25 7.55
CA ASP A 49 8.80 -2.17 8.53
C ASP A 49 9.74 -1.06 8.08
N GLN A 50 9.18 0.03 7.56
CA GLN A 50 9.97 1.12 6.97
C GLN A 50 9.37 2.50 7.26
N LEU A 51 10.22 3.44 7.67
CA LEU A 51 9.89 4.85 7.84
C LEU A 51 10.33 5.63 6.61
N ILE A 52 9.37 6.10 5.81
CA ILE A 52 9.61 6.76 4.52
C ILE A 52 9.12 8.22 4.59
N PRO A 53 9.85 9.20 4.03
CA PRO A 53 9.38 10.57 3.90
C PRO A 53 8.13 10.64 3.00
N LYS A 54 7.15 11.47 3.37
CA LYS A 54 5.90 11.59 2.60
C LYS A 54 6.13 12.10 1.18
N GLU A 55 7.16 12.92 0.98
CA GLU A 55 7.57 13.43 -0.34
C GLU A 55 8.03 12.30 -1.27
N GLU A 56 8.72 11.30 -0.71
CA GLU A 56 9.16 10.13 -1.44
C GLU A 56 8.00 9.20 -1.76
N ILE A 57 7.03 9.04 -0.85
CA ILE A 57 5.79 8.28 -1.11
C ILE A 57 5.02 8.85 -2.31
N ALA A 58 4.90 10.17 -2.41
CA ALA A 58 4.26 10.80 -3.56
C ALA A 58 5.02 10.54 -4.88
N CYS A 59 6.34 10.33 -4.82
CA CYS A 59 7.14 9.94 -5.97
C CYS A 59 7.09 8.43 -6.26
N LEU A 60 6.90 7.58 -5.25
CA LEU A 60 6.73 6.14 -5.42
C LEU A 60 5.45 5.81 -6.19
N CYS A 61 4.34 6.46 -5.84
CA CYS A 61 3.07 6.27 -6.53
C CYS A 61 3.00 6.94 -7.92
N ARG A 62 3.99 7.75 -8.32
CA ARG A 62 3.98 8.51 -9.59
C ARG A 62 4.52 7.68 -10.77
N GLN A 63 5.33 6.65 -10.52
CA GLN A 63 5.72 5.72 -11.58
C GLN A 63 4.76 4.54 -11.58
N GLU A 64 3.90 4.58 -12.59
CA GLU A 64 2.99 3.54 -13.05
C GLU A 64 1.77 3.32 -12.16
N LYS A 65 0.66 3.92 -12.62
CA LYS A 65 -0.72 3.44 -12.49
C LYS A 65 -0.94 2.61 -11.22
N LEU A 66 -1.41 3.27 -10.17
CA LEU A 66 -2.30 2.67 -9.18
C LEU A 66 -3.38 1.88 -9.94
N LYS A 67 -3.10 0.61 -10.25
CA LYS A 67 -4.10 -0.44 -10.31
C LYS A 67 -4.41 -0.69 -8.84
N THR A 68 -5.09 0.26 -8.20
CA THR A 68 -5.95 -0.10 -7.09
C THR A 68 -6.91 -1.11 -7.70
N ARG A 69 -6.60 -2.39 -7.60
CA ARG A 69 -7.58 -3.44 -7.86
C ARG A 69 -8.54 -3.34 -6.68
N GLU A 70 -9.43 -2.35 -6.76
CA GLU A 70 -10.65 -2.39 -5.97
C GLU A 70 -11.38 -3.63 -6.46
N PHE A 71 -11.15 -4.75 -5.78
CA PHE A 71 -12.09 -5.85 -5.82
C PHE A 71 -13.36 -5.31 -5.15
N VAL A 72 -14.21 -4.67 -5.96
CA VAL A 72 -15.59 -4.43 -5.59
C VAL A 72 -16.25 -5.81 -5.55
N LEU A 73 -16.15 -6.48 -4.40
CA LEU A 73 -16.89 -7.70 -4.14
C LEU A 73 -18.35 -7.29 -3.96
N ASP A 74 -19.12 -7.34 -5.05
CA ASP A 74 -20.56 -7.13 -5.02
C ASP A 74 -21.24 -8.41 -4.50
N PHE A 75 -21.60 -8.40 -3.21
CA PHE A 75 -22.30 -9.51 -2.56
C PHE A 75 -23.76 -9.67 -3.04
N SER A 76 -24.25 -8.82 -3.93
CA SER A 76 -25.57 -8.94 -4.56
C SER A 76 -25.57 -9.77 -5.85
N ALA A 77 -24.39 -10.11 -6.39
CA ALA A 77 -24.26 -10.90 -7.61
C ALA A 77 -24.49 -12.41 -7.34
N PRO A 78 -25.13 -13.15 -8.28
CA PRO A 78 -25.25 -14.60 -8.18
C PRO A 78 -23.87 -15.27 -8.12
N GLY A 79 -23.68 -16.21 -7.18
CA GLY A 79 -22.36 -16.82 -6.91
C GLY A 79 -21.68 -17.51 -8.10
N SER A 80 -22.39 -17.77 -9.19
CA SER A 80 -21.82 -18.27 -10.45
C SER A 80 -20.97 -17.25 -11.21
N GLU A 81 -21.24 -15.95 -11.07
CA GLU A 81 -20.55 -14.88 -11.82
C GLU A 81 -19.34 -14.32 -11.07
N ALA A 82 -19.36 -14.37 -9.73
CA ALA A 82 -18.29 -13.82 -8.89
C ALA A 82 -17.01 -14.66 -8.82
N PHE A 83 -17.07 -15.96 -9.17
CA PHE A 83 -15.95 -16.91 -8.95
C PHE A 83 -15.34 -17.51 -10.23
N LEU A 84 -15.86 -17.19 -11.42
CA LEU A 84 -15.42 -17.79 -12.69
C LEU A 84 -14.89 -16.78 -13.72
N SER A 85 -14.63 -15.53 -13.32
CA SER A 85 -13.98 -14.51 -14.16
C SER A 85 -12.49 -14.34 -13.84
#